data_AF-T0G9V1-F1
#
_entry.id   AF-T0G9V1-F1
#
_cell.length_a   1.000
_cell.length_b   1.000
_cell.length_c   1.000
_cell.angle_alpha   90.00
_cell.angle_beta   90.00
_cell.angle_gamma   90.00
#
_symmetry.space_group_name_H-M   'P 1'
#
loop_
_entity.id
_entity.type
_entity.pdbx_description
1 polymer ?
#
loop_
_entity_poly.entity_id
_entity_poly.type
_entity_poly.pdbx_seq_one_letter_code
_entity_poly.pdbx_strand_id
1 'polypeptide(L)' 'MPETTFLTPEEVAERYRGSVSVGTLRNWRAMKIGPSFVKIGKAVLYRVDELEAWDDRNRVQCRAPKRVEQSAMDSA' A
#
# COMPACT_ATOMS: atom_id res chain seq x y z
N MET A 1 -3.85 16.67 -13.57
CA MET A 1 -3.73 15.43 -14.37
C MET A 1 -2.82 14.52 -13.57
N PRO A 2 -3.24 13.34 -13.08
CA PRO A 2 -2.29 12.43 -12.46
C PRO A 2 -1.29 12.05 -13.55
N GLU A 3 -0.02 12.36 -13.31
CA GLU A 3 1.05 12.03 -14.24
C GLU A 3 1.07 10.50 -14.36
N THR A 4 0.85 9.98 -15.56
CA THR A 4 0.78 8.53 -15.82
C THR A 4 2.20 7.94 -15.78
N THR A 5 2.79 7.95 -14.59
CA THR A 5 4.12 7.41 -14.34
C THR A 5 3.98 5.90 -14.12
N PHE A 6 4.78 5.15 -14.87
CA PHE A 6 4.91 3.71 -14.74
C PHE A 6 6.18 3.39 -13.95
N LEU A 7 6.06 2.47 -12.99
CA LEU A 7 7.15 1.94 -12.20
C LEU A 7 7.42 0.47 -12.57
N THR A 8 8.69 0.13 -12.68
CA THR A 8 9.19 -1.24 -12.75
C THR A 8 9.02 -1.95 -11.41
N PRO A 9 9.07 -3.30 -11.35
CA PRO A 9 8.97 -4.03 -10.09
C PRO A 9 10.02 -3.61 -9.07
N GLU A 10 11.23 -3.27 -9.52
CA GLU A 10 12.34 -2.78 -8.71
C GLU A 10 12.02 -1.41 -8.10
N GLU A 11 11.49 -0.48 -8.88
CA GLU A 11 11.06 0.84 -8.39
C GLU A 11 9.86 0.74 -7.43
N VAL A 12 8.95 -0.20 -7.65
CA VAL A 12 7.86 -0.47 -6.70
C VAL A 12 8.42 -1.03 -5.38
N ALA A 13 9.39 -1.93 -5.44
CA ALA A 13 10.04 -2.43 -4.24
C ALA A 13 10.75 -1.30 -3.47
N GLU A 14 11.41 -0.38 -4.19
CA GLU A 14 12.03 0.81 -3.61
C GLU A 14 11.00 1.78 -3.01
N ARG A 15 9.85 1.99 -3.66
CA ARG A 15 8.72 2.78 -3.10
C ARG A 15 8.32 2.29 -1.71
N TYR A 16 8.28 0.97 -1.51
CA TYR A 16 7.99 0.35 -0.21
C TYR A 16 9.24 0.11 0.66
N ARG A 17 10.37 0.77 0.35
CA ARG A 17 11.65 0.69 1.07
C ARG A 17 12.11 -0.76 1.27
N GLY A 18 11.92 -1.61 0.27
CA GLY A 18 12.28 -3.03 0.29
C GLY A 18 11.39 -3.93 1.14
N SER A 19 10.38 -3.39 1.86
CA SER A 19 9.46 -4.20 2.66
C SER A 19 8.55 -5.09 1.79
N VAL A 20 8.27 -4.64 0.55
CA VAL A 20 7.64 -5.45 -0.49
C VAL A 20 8.72 -5.77 -1.53
N SER A 21 9.24 -7.00 -1.50
CA SER A 21 10.27 -7.43 -2.44
C SER A 21 9.74 -7.63 -3.86
N VAL A 22 10.63 -7.58 -4.87
CA VAL A 22 10.29 -7.95 -6.26
C VAL A 22 9.76 -9.39 -6.36
N GLY A 23 10.27 -10.30 -5.52
CA GLY A 23 9.78 -11.68 -5.41
C GLY A 23 8.33 -11.73 -4.91
N THR A 24 7.99 -10.91 -3.92
CA THR A 24 6.62 -10.76 -3.42
C THR A 24 5.69 -10.25 -4.53
N LEU A 25 6.10 -9.20 -5.26
CA LEU A 25 5.32 -8.69 -6.39
C LEU A 25 5.14 -9.75 -7.49
N ARG A 26 6.17 -10.56 -7.77
CA ARG A 26 6.08 -11.68 -8.72
C ARG A 26 5.06 -12.72 -8.28
N ASN A 27 5.08 -13.11 -7.02
CA ASN A 27 4.14 -14.09 -6.46
C ASN A 27 2.70 -13.54 -6.50
N TRP A 28 2.51 -12.29 -6.11
CA TRP A 28 1.24 -11.56 -6.22
C TRP A 28 0.68 -11.58 -7.64
N ARG A 29 1.48 -11.25 -8.66
CA ARG A 29 1.06 -11.36 -10.07
C ARG A 29 0.64 -12.77 -10.47
N ALA A 30 1.39 -13.79 -10.03
CA ALA A 30 1.06 -15.19 -10.32
C ALA A 30 -0.27 -15.61 -9.67
N MET A 31 -0.53 -15.12 -8.46
CA MET A 31 -1.77 -15.36 -7.71
C MET A 31 -2.93 -14.45 -8.13
N LYS A 32 -2.67 -13.47 -9.01
CA LYS A 32 -3.62 -12.39 -9.37
C LYS A 32 -4.14 -11.61 -8.16
N ILE A 33 -3.26 -11.40 -7.18
CA ILE A 33 -3.50 -10.59 -5.99
C ILE A 33 -2.56 -9.39 -6.07
N GLY A 34 -2.97 -8.23 -5.56
CA GLY A 34 -2.11 -7.04 -5.51
C GLY A 34 -2.53 -5.91 -6.46
N PRO A 35 -1.69 -4.86 -6.57
CA PRO A 35 -1.92 -3.75 -7.47
C PRO A 35 -1.93 -4.21 -8.93
N SER A 36 -2.77 -3.56 -9.75
CA SER A 36 -2.86 -3.85 -11.18
C SER A 36 -1.53 -3.59 -11.87
N PHE A 37 -1.18 -4.45 -12.82
CA PHE A 37 0.06 -4.33 -13.59
C PHE A 37 -0.23 -4.41 -15.09
N VAL A 38 0.62 -3.75 -15.86
CA VAL A 38 0.63 -3.81 -17.32
C VAL A 38 1.81 -4.68 -17.73
N LYS A 39 1.56 -5.65 -18.62
CA LYS A 39 2.62 -6.51 -19.19
C LYS A 39 2.77 -6.19 -20.68
N ILE A 40 3.97 -5.76 -21.07
CA ILE A 40 4.31 -5.46 -22.47
C ILE A 40 5.55 -6.28 -22.83
N GLY A 41 5.35 -7.38 -23.56
CA GLY A 41 6.42 -8.33 -23.86
C GLY A 41 7.04 -8.91 -22.58
N LYS A 42 8.32 -8.60 -22.34
CA LYS A 42 9.06 -8.99 -21.14
C LYS A 42 8.94 -7.98 -19.99
N ALA A 43 8.50 -6.75 -20.27
CA ALA A 43 8.37 -5.72 -19.27
C ALA A 43 7.09 -5.90 -18.45
N VAL A 44 7.21 -5.65 -17.15
CA VAL A 44 6.09 -5.56 -16.21
C VAL A 44 6.15 -4.18 -15.60
N LEU A 45 5.05 -3.45 -15.64
CA LEU A 45 4.97 -2.08 -15.17
C LEU A 45 3.76 -1.90 -14.27
N TYR A 46 3.87 -1.05 -13.28
CA TYR A 46 2.82 -0.66 -12.35
C TYR A 46 2.54 0.82 -12.53
N ARG A 47 1.29 1.20 -12.74
CA ARG A 47 0.96 2.61 -12.72
C ARG A 47 0.95 3.11 -11.28
N VAL A 48 1.41 4.34 -11.05
CA VAL A 48 1.44 4.94 -9.71
C VAL A 48 0.05 5.04 -9.10
N ASP A 49 -0.97 5.40 -9.88
CA ASP A 49 -2.35 5.52 -9.43
C ASP A 49 -2.98 4.18 -9.01
N GLU A 50 -2.68 3.10 -9.73
CA GLU A 50 -3.11 1.74 -9.36
C GLU A 50 -2.45 1.26 -8.06
N LEU A 51 -1.20 1.68 -7.81
CA LEU A 51 -0.50 1.42 -6.54
C LEU A 51 -1.14 2.18 -5.39
N GLU A 52 -1.45 3.46 -5.57
CA GLU A 52 -2.16 4.27 -4.55
C GLU A 52 -3.55 3.71 -4.25
N ALA A 53 -4.31 3.34 -5.28
CA ALA A 53 -5.60 2.70 -5.11
C ALA A 53 -5.49 1.34 -4.40
N TRP A 54 -4.36 0.64 -4.55
CA TRP A 54 -4.09 -0.58 -3.77
C TRP A 54 -3.76 -0.24 -2.32
N ASP A 55 -2.93 0.78 -2.06
CA ASP A 55 -2.59 1.24 -0.71
C ASP A 55 -3.85 1.63 0.07
N ASP A 56 -4.76 2.38 -0.57
CA ASP A 56 -6.03 2.79 0.03
C ASP A 56 -6.94 1.59 0.35
N ARG A 57 -6.99 0.59 -0.53
CA ARG A 57 -7.72 -0.67 -0.29
C ARG A 57 -7.15 -1.48 0.87
N ASN A 58 -5.83 -1.40 1.11
CA ASN A 58 -5.15 -2.11 2.20
C ASN A 58 -5.02 -1.26 3.47
N ARG A 59 -5.52 -0.03 3.46
CA ARG A 59 -5.47 0.87 4.61
C ARG A 59 -6.30 0.32 5.76
N VAL A 60 -5.62 0.02 6.87
CA VAL A 60 -6.28 -0.36 8.12
C VAL A 60 -6.90 0.89 8.76
N GLN A 61 -8.22 0.87 8.95
CA GLN A 61 -8.93 1.94 9.66
C GLN A 61 -8.71 1.80 11.16
N CYS A 62 -7.78 2.59 11.70
CA CYS A 62 -7.54 2.63 13.14
C CYS A 62 -8.67 3.39 13.85
N ARG A 63 -9.24 2.81 14.91
CA ARG A 63 -10.19 3.52 15.78
C ARG A 63 -9.44 4.47 16.71
N ALA A 64 -9.98 5.68 16.91
CA ALA A 64 -9.46 6.60 17.91
C ALA A 64 -9.52 5.98 19.33
N PRO A 65 -8.50 6.17 20.17
CA PRO A 65 -8.53 5.66 21.54
C PRO A 65 -9.71 6.31 22.30
N LYS A 66 -10.45 5.50 23.07
CA LYS A 66 -11.44 6.02 24.02
C LYS A 66 -10.69 6.84 25.07
N ARG A 67 -10.93 8.15 25.13
CA ARG A 67 -10.48 9.00 26.24
C ARG A 67 -11.00 8.38 27.54
N VAL A 68 -10.08 8.04 28.44
CA VAL A 68 -10.43 7.65 29.81
C VAL A 68 -10.73 8.94 30.57
N GLU A 69 -12.00 9.20 30.88
CA GLU A 69 -12.37 10.30 31.77
C GLU A 69 -11.93 9.94 33.19
N GLN A 70 -10.97 10.69 33.73
CA GLN A 70 -10.58 10.63 35.14
C GLN A 70 -11.62 11.41 35.94
N SER A 71 -12.49 10.67 36.64
CA SER A 71 -13.35 11.27 37.67
C SER A 71 -12.47 11.64 38.85
N ALA A 72 -12.20 12.94 39.02
CA ALA A 72 -11.64 13.48 40.24
C ALA A 72 -12.73 13.40 41.33
N MET A 73 -12.64 12.39 42.19
CA MET A 73 -13.39 12.39 43.45
C MET A 73 -12.64 13.28 44.44
N ASP A 74 -13.07 14.54 44.48
CA ASP A 74 -12.87 15.43 45.62
C ASP A 74 -13.90 15.04 46.70
N SER A 75 -13.44 14.61 47.86
CA SER A 75 -14.24 14.52 49.09
C SER A 75 -13.28 14.55 50.27
N ALA A 76 -13.05 15.76 50.76
CA ALA A 76 -12.56 16.05 52.11
C ALA A 76 -13.77 16.28 53.05
#